data_AF-A0AA44XN83-F1
#
_entry.id   AF-A0AA44XN83-F1
#
_cell.length_a   1.000
_cell.length_b   1.000
_cell.length_c   1.000
_cell.angle_alpha   90.00
_cell.angle_beta   90.00
_cell.angle_gamma   90.00
#
_symmetry.space_group_name_H-M   'P 1'
#
loop_
_entity.id
_entity.type
_entity.pdbx_description
1 polymer ?
#
loop_
_entity_poly.entity_id
_entity_poly.type
_entity_poly.pdbx_seq_one_letter_code
_entity_poly.pdbx_strand_id
1 'polypeptide(L)' 'MEGAAVATLTCAALSQSTQKGWLNVKSGASTATWPLGLCQMDIKAVVGGVIQHTETLVFQ' A
#
# COMPACT_ATOMS: atom_id res chain seq x y z
N MET A 1 7.25 -1.62 21.91
CA MET A 1 5.79 -1.78 21.82
C MET A 1 5.51 -2.66 20.62
N GLU A 2 4.85 -3.79 20.79
CA GLU A 2 4.38 -4.60 19.67
C GLU A 2 3.25 -3.85 18.94
N GLY A 3 3.34 -3.77 17.62
CA GLY A 3 2.26 -3.22 16.80
C GLY A 3 1.09 -4.19 16.72
N ALA A 4 -0.14 -3.68 16.83
CA ALA A 4 -1.34 -4.46 16.55
C ALA A 4 -1.77 -4.26 15.09
N ALA A 5 -2.25 -5.32 14.44
CA ALA A 5 -2.86 -5.18 13.12
C ALA A 5 -4.15 -4.35 13.23
N VAL A 6 -4.19 -3.21 12.54
CA VAL A 6 -5.33 -2.26 12.60
C VAL A 6 -6.28 -2.37 11.41
N ALA A 7 -5.84 -2.97 10.30
CA ALA A 7 -6.68 -3.22 9.12
C ALA A 7 -6.07 -4.30 8.22
N THR A 8 -6.93 -4.96 7.42
CA THR A 8 -6.49 -5.76 6.26
C THR A 8 -6.44 -4.86 5.03
N LEU A 9 -5.40 -4.99 4.20
CA LEU A 9 -5.33 -4.34 2.90
C LEU A 9 -5.85 -5.29 1.81
N THR A 10 -6.69 -4.76 0.92
CA THR A 10 -7.17 -5.47 -0.27
C THR A 10 -6.49 -4.89 -1.50
N CYS A 11 -6.21 -5.76 -2.47
CA CYS A 11 -5.53 -5.39 -3.70
C CYS A 11 -6.40 -5.83 -4.88
N ALA A 12 -6.68 -4.91 -5.80
CA ALA A 12 -7.41 -5.20 -7.03
C ALA A 12 -6.58 -4.72 -8.23
N ALA A 13 -6.50 -5.57 -9.27
CA ALA A 13 -5.92 -5.16 -10.54
C ALA A 13 -6.74 -4.01 -11.11
N LEU A 14 -6.07 -2.90 -11.44
CA LEU A 14 -6.65 -1.77 -12.12
C LEU A 14 -6.11 -1.76 -13.55
N SER A 15 -6.92 -2.27 -14.48
CA SER A 15 -6.64 -2.21 -15.91
C SER A 15 -7.27 -0.97 -16.50
N GLN A 16 -6.44 0.01 -16.89
CA GLN A 16 -6.85 1.15 -17.70
C GLN A 16 -6.20 1.00 -19.08
N SER A 17 -6.97 1.20 -20.15
CA SER A 17 -6.57 0.89 -21.53
C SER A 17 -5.35 1.67 -22.04
N THR A 18 -4.91 2.71 -21.32
CA THR A 18 -3.84 3.62 -21.73
C THR A 18 -2.61 3.63 -20.81
N GLN A 19 -2.56 2.78 -19.77
CA GLN A 19 -1.42 2.74 -18.84
C GLN A 19 -0.97 1.31 -18.53
N LYS A 20 0.34 1.14 -18.27
CA LYS A 20 0.93 -0.11 -17.74
C LYS A 20 0.11 -0.56 -16.52
N GLY A 21 -0.19 -1.85 -16.35
CA GLY A 21 -1.14 -2.32 -15.31
C GLY A 21 -0.84 -1.82 -13.90
N TRP A 22 -1.89 -1.36 -13.19
CA TRP A 22 -1.80 -0.82 -11.82
C TRP A 22 -2.42 -1.81 -10.82
N LEU A 23 -2.04 -1.67 -9.56
CA LEU A 23 -2.70 -2.31 -8.43
C LEU A 23 -3.32 -1.23 -7.55
N ASN A 24 -4.63 -1.33 -7.30
CA ASN A 24 -5.31 -0.46 -6.35
C ASN A 24 -5.33 -1.14 -4.98
N VAL A 25 -4.65 -0.53 -4.00
CA VAL A 25 -4.59 -1.04 -2.63
C VAL A 25 -5.50 -0.20 -1.74
N LYS A 26 -6.44 -0.85 -1.05
CA LYS A 26 -7.40 -0.20 -0.15
C LYS A 26 -7.44 -0.86 1.21
N SER A 27 -7.52 -0.06 2.26
CA SER A 27 -7.84 -0.56 3.60
C SER A 27 -9.26 -1.12 3.64
N GLY A 28 -9.42 -2.27 4.31
CA GLY A 28 -10.71 -2.89 4.60
C GLY A 28 -11.44 -2.29 5.81
N ALA A 29 -10.79 -1.39 6.54
CA ALA A 29 -11.37 -0.64 7.66
C ALA A 29 -11.11 0.86 7.51
N SER A 30 -11.90 1.69 8.20
CA SER A 30 -11.69 3.14 8.20
C SER A 30 -10.32 3.51 8.74
N THR A 31 -9.60 4.36 8.02
CA THR A 31 -8.32 4.93 8.44
C THR A 31 -8.48 6.30 9.11
N ALA A 32 -9.69 6.71 9.48
CA ALA A 32 -9.95 8.05 10.02
C ALA A 32 -9.21 8.36 11.34
N THR A 33 -8.87 7.33 12.11
CA THR A 33 -8.14 7.47 13.39
C THR A 33 -6.63 7.31 13.24
N TRP A 34 -6.15 7.11 12.01
CA TRP A 34 -4.74 6.88 11.73
C TRP A 34 -4.00 8.22 11.84
N PRO A 35 -2.99 8.36 12.72
CA PRO A 35 -2.35 9.65 12.92
C PRO A 35 -1.56 10.07 11.67
N LEU A 36 -1.97 11.19 11.07
CA LEU A 36 -1.24 11.81 9.96
C LEU A 36 0.21 12.12 10.37
N GLY A 37 1.15 11.96 9.44
CA GLY A 37 2.58 12.11 9.67
C GLY A 37 3.26 10.94 10.41
N LEU A 38 2.49 10.03 11.02
CA LEU A 38 3.00 8.79 11.62
C LEU A 38 2.59 7.54 10.82
N CYS A 39 1.63 7.68 9.92
CA CYS A 39 1.23 6.61 9.01
C CYS A 39 2.13 6.57 7.79
N GLN A 40 2.75 5.40 7.60
CA GLN A 40 3.66 5.10 6.51
C GLN A 40 3.21 3.81 5.80
N MET A 41 3.37 3.79 4.48
CA MET A 41 3.23 2.58 3.67
C MET A 41 4.53 2.30 2.92
N ASP A 42 5.10 1.11 3.15
CA ASP A 42 6.24 0.62 2.39
C ASP A 42 5.77 -0.35 1.32
N ILE A 43 5.97 0.00 0.04
CA ILE A 43 5.63 -0.84 -1.09
C ILE A 43 6.90 -1.45 -1.65
N LYS A 44 7.00 -2.78 -1.61
CA LYS A 44 8.10 -3.54 -2.21
C LYS A 44 7.59 -4.41 -3.35
N ALA A 45 7.98 -4.09 -4.58
CA ALA A 45 7.68 -4.90 -5.75
C ALA A 45 8.82 -5.89 -6.03
N VAL A 46 8.50 -7.19 -6.07
CA VAL A 46 9.44 -8.25 -6.43
C VAL A 46 8.91 -8.98 -7.66
N VAL A 47 9.71 -9.01 -8.74
CA VAL A 47 9.37 -9.66 -10.01
C VAL A 47 10.43 -10.71 -10.29
N GLY A 48 10.03 -11.99 -10.38
CA GLY A 48 10.97 -13.09 -10.61
C GLY A 48 12.05 -13.22 -9.54
N GLY A 49 11.76 -12.85 -8.28
CA GLY A 49 12.73 -12.85 -7.18
C GLY A 49 13.61 -11.59 -7.09
N VAL A 50 13.56 -10.69 -8.06
CA VAL A 50 14.32 -9.43 -8.06
C VAL A 50 13.47 -8.29 -7.51
N ILE A 51 14.02 -7.54 -6.55
CA ILE A 51 13.40 -6.32 -6.05
C ILE A 51 13.53 -5.25 -7.12
N GLN A 52 12.40 -4.81 -7.67
CA GLN A 52 12.37 -3.79 -8.71
C GLN A 52 12.18 -2.39 -8.13
N HIS A 53 11.52 -2.28 -6.98
CA HIS A 53 11.13 -0.99 -6.44
C HIS A 53 10.85 -1.06 -4.94
N THR A 54 11.21 0.01 -4.22
CA THR A 54 10.80 0.26 -2.85
C THR A 54 10.45 1.74 -2.74
N GLU A 55 9.21 2.04 -2.36
CA GLU A 55 8.82 3.39 -1.94
C GLU A 55 8.23 3.39 -0.55
N THR A 56 8.45 4.51 0.12
CA THR A 56 7.86 4.82 1.41
C THR A 56 6.95 6.02 1.21
N LEU A 57 5.63 5.80 1.32
CA LEU A 57 4.65 6.87 1.27
C LEU A 57 4.29 7.27 2.70
N VAL A 58 4.49 8.55 3.04
CA VAL A 58 4.00 9.14 4.29
C VAL A 58 2.72 9.90 3.99
N PHE A 59 1.65 9.60 4.73
CA PHE A 59 0.38 10.30 4.58
C PHE A 59 0.44 11.59 5.42
N GLN A 60 0.38 12.75 4.74
CA GLN A 60 0.37 14.08 5.34
C GLN A 60 -1.05 14.63 5.50
#